data_AF-A0AAW7AKC6-F1
#
_entry.id   AF-A0AAW7AKC6-F1
#
_cell.length_a   1.000
_cell.length_b   1.000
_cell.length_c   1.000
_cell.angle_alpha   90.00
_cell.angle_beta   90.00
_cell.angle_gamma   90.00
#
_symmetry.space_group_name_H-M   'P 1'
#
loop_
_entity.id
_entity.type
_entity.pdbx_description
1 polymer ?
#
loop_
_entity_poly.entity_id
_entity_poly.type
_entity_poly.pdbx_seq_one_letter_code
_entity_poly.pdbx_strand_id
1 'polypeptide(L)'
;FLKAVKAGIIKLLAPPPGDDERKKSPAEVEAEINQLISKSVVTEEVVDIYQTLGLENPDISILSDDFLKDVEGLQQKNVAVELLNKLLKGQVKSLMKTNATVSKQFSEMLGKSIQKYNNRSIEASKVIEELIQMAKEINQEQQRGKNLGLSTEEIAFYDALASHETAKEALGDKELRAIAHELTKT
;
A
#
# COMPACT_ATOMS: atom_id res chain seq x y z
N PHE A 1 -5.48 -29.21 -2.26
CA PHE A 1 -5.27 -29.15 -0.80
C PHE A 1 -6.60 -29.19 -0.02
N LEU A 2 -7.47 -28.17 -0.13
CA LEU A 2 -8.79 -28.11 0.53
C LEU A 2 -9.70 -29.34 0.33
N LYS A 3 -9.79 -29.90 -0.88
CA LYS A 3 -10.59 -31.12 -1.15
C LYS A 3 -10.11 -32.35 -0.37
N ALA A 4 -8.80 -32.50 -0.15
CA ALA A 4 -8.24 -33.65 0.55
C ALA A 4 -8.46 -33.55 2.08
N VAL A 5 -8.35 -32.34 2.63
CA VAL A 5 -8.63 -32.06 4.04
C VAL A 5 -10.12 -32.28 4.35
N LYS A 6 -11.02 -31.80 3.47
CA LYS A 6 -12.47 -32.01 3.59
C LYS A 6 -12.83 -33.51 3.61
N ALA A 7 -12.21 -34.31 2.74
CA ALA A 7 -12.42 -35.76 2.72
C ALA A 7 -11.93 -36.45 4.00
N GLY A 8 -10.84 -35.98 4.62
CA GLY A 8 -10.32 -36.50 5.88
C GLY A 8 -11.25 -36.25 7.07
N ILE A 9 -11.80 -35.03 7.18
CA ILE A 9 -12.72 -34.65 8.26
C ILE A 9 -14.05 -35.41 8.16
N ILE A 10 -14.59 -35.56 6.95
CA ILE A 10 -15.83 -36.35 6.72
C ILE A 10 -15.63 -37.80 7.18
N LYS A 11 -14.46 -38.38 6.94
CA LYS A 11 -14.15 -39.76 7.33
C LYS A 11 -13.98 -39.93 8.85
N LEU A 12 -13.57 -38.88 9.56
CA LEU A 12 -13.42 -38.85 11.03
C LEU A 12 -14.75 -38.61 11.75
N LEU A 13 -15.68 -37.89 11.13
CA LEU A 13 -17.03 -37.62 11.66
C LEU A 13 -18.05 -38.72 11.31
N ALA A 14 -17.70 -39.64 10.40
CA ALA A 14 -18.54 -40.79 10.09
C ALA A 14 -18.54 -41.78 11.27
N PRO A 15 -19.71 -42.23 11.77
CA PRO A 15 -19.76 -43.20 12.86
C PRO A 15 -19.14 -44.55 12.44
N PRO A 16 -18.56 -45.31 13.38
CA PRO A 16 -18.00 -46.63 13.10
C PRO A 16 -19.09 -47.59 12.59
N PRO A 17 -18.74 -48.64 11.84
CA PRO A 17 -19.73 -49.56 11.29
C PRO A 17 -20.31 -50.41 12.43
N GLY A 18 -21.55 -50.12 12.85
CA GLY A 18 -22.25 -50.91 13.87
C GLY A 18 -23.30 -50.16 14.69
N ASP A 19 -23.22 -48.82 14.78
CA ASP A 19 -24.20 -48.03 15.55
C ASP A 19 -25.34 -47.51 14.66
N ASP A 20 -26.57 -47.86 15.01
CA ASP A 20 -27.81 -47.48 14.32
C ASP A 20 -28.34 -46.10 14.80
N GLU A 21 -27.45 -45.24 15.30
CA GLU A 21 -27.78 -43.86 15.64
C GLU A 21 -27.62 -42.97 14.41
N ARG A 22 -28.78 -42.65 13.80
CA ARG A 22 -29.02 -41.61 12.78
C ARG A 22 -27.77 -41.18 11.99
N LYS A 23 -27.52 -41.86 10.86
CA LYS A 23 -26.57 -41.38 9.84
C LYS A 23 -26.92 -39.94 9.48
N LYS A 24 -26.10 -38.99 9.93
CA LYS A 24 -26.25 -37.57 9.60
C LYS A 24 -26.27 -37.44 8.08
N SER A 25 -27.27 -36.76 7.55
CA SER A 25 -27.36 -36.49 6.12
C SER A 25 -26.13 -35.70 5.66
N PRO A 26 -25.75 -35.80 4.37
CA PRO A 26 -24.64 -35.01 3.83
C PRO A 26 -24.76 -33.51 4.12
N ALA A 27 -26.00 -32.99 4.19
CA ALA A 27 -26.29 -31.61 4.53
C ALA A 27 -26.00 -31.28 6.01
N GLU A 28 -26.30 -32.19 6.94
CA GLU A 28 -25.99 -32.03 8.36
C GLU A 28 -24.48 -32.08 8.61
N VAL A 29 -23.77 -32.98 7.92
CA VAL A 29 -22.30 -33.04 7.97
C VAL A 29 -21.68 -31.77 7.40
N GLU A 30 -22.19 -31.26 6.27
CA GLU A 30 -21.74 -30.00 5.67
C GLU A 30 -21.99 -28.80 6.61
N ALA A 31 -23.15 -28.76 7.27
CA ALA A 31 -23.50 -27.73 8.25
C ALA A 31 -22.58 -27.77 9.47
N GLU A 32 -22.30 -28.96 10.01
CA GLU A 32 -21.42 -29.16 11.16
C GLU A 32 -19.97 -28.82 10.82
N ILE A 33 -19.50 -29.15 9.61
CA ILE A 33 -18.20 -28.73 9.07
C ILE A 33 -18.16 -27.20 8.95
N ASN A 34 -19.19 -26.55 8.41
CA ASN A 34 -19.24 -25.09 8.31
C ASN A 34 -19.24 -24.43 9.70
N GLN A 35 -19.90 -25.04 10.69
CA GLN A 35 -19.93 -24.55 12.07
C GLN A 35 -18.57 -24.72 12.76
N LEU A 36 -17.86 -25.82 12.52
CA LEU A 36 -16.49 -26.05 13.00
C LEU A 36 -15.48 -25.14 12.32
N ILE A 37 -15.60 -24.91 11.01
CA ILE A 37 -14.79 -23.93 10.28
C ILE A 37 -15.06 -22.54 10.85
N SER A 38 -16.32 -22.15 11.05
CA SER A 38 -16.67 -20.86 11.66
C SER A 38 -16.10 -20.70 13.07
N LYS A 39 -16.00 -21.79 13.85
CA LYS A 39 -15.35 -21.81 15.17
C LYS A 39 -13.82 -21.84 15.12
N SER A 40 -13.25 -22.36 14.03
CA SER A 40 -11.80 -22.51 13.79
C SER A 40 -11.21 -21.35 12.99
N VAL A 41 -12.04 -20.45 12.46
CA VAL A 41 -11.63 -19.09 12.14
C VAL A 41 -11.38 -18.41 13.48
N VAL A 42 -10.24 -18.77 14.08
CA VAL A 42 -9.43 -17.79 14.80
C VAL A 42 -9.20 -16.73 13.73
N THR A 43 -9.93 -15.63 13.85
CA THR A 43 -9.39 -14.39 13.32
C THR A 43 -8.07 -14.29 14.05
N GLU A 44 -6.96 -14.58 13.36
CA GLU A 44 -5.69 -14.00 13.77
C GLU A 44 -6.05 -12.54 13.94
N GLU A 45 -6.09 -12.06 15.18
CA GLU A 45 -6.33 -10.65 15.45
C GLU A 45 -5.43 -9.92 14.46
N VAL A 46 -6.00 -8.99 13.69
CA VAL A 46 -5.18 -8.14 12.84
C VAL A 46 -4.23 -7.46 13.81
N VAL A 47 -3.02 -8.00 13.94
CA VAL A 47 -2.05 -7.51 14.91
C VAL A 47 -1.83 -6.07 14.51
N ASP A 48 -2.21 -5.15 15.39
CA ASP A 48 -1.91 -3.75 15.20
C ASP A 48 -0.40 -3.59 15.39
N ILE A 49 0.32 -3.81 14.30
CA ILE A 49 1.78 -3.71 14.24
C ILE A 49 2.21 -2.29 14.64
N TYR A 50 1.36 -1.28 14.45
CA TYR A 50 1.65 0.10 14.84
C TYR A 50 1.67 0.24 16.37
N GLN A 51 0.63 -0.24 17.07
CA GLN A 51 0.63 -0.29 18.53
C GLN A 51 1.79 -1.11 19.10
N THR A 52 2.14 -2.21 18.44
CA THR A 52 3.25 -3.09 18.86
C THR A 52 4.60 -2.38 18.73
N LEU A 53 4.75 -1.46 17.77
CA LEU A 53 5.92 -0.62 17.56
C LEU A 53 5.88 0.69 18.37
N GLY A 54 4.83 0.92 19.17
CA GLY A 54 4.64 2.15 19.94
C GLY A 54 4.28 3.37 19.09
N LEU A 55 3.72 3.17 17.90
CA LEU A 55 3.30 4.22 16.98
C LEU A 55 1.85 4.65 17.31
N GLU A 56 1.60 5.95 17.52
CA GLU A 56 0.25 6.46 17.78
C GLU A 56 -0.65 6.39 16.52
N ASN A 57 -1.96 6.20 16.73
CA ASN A 57 -2.96 5.85 15.71
C ASN A 57 -2.84 6.64 14.37
N PRO A 58 -2.78 5.96 13.21
CA PRO A 58 -2.48 6.56 11.91
C PRO A 58 -3.69 7.21 11.19
N ASP A 59 -4.82 7.41 11.88
CA ASP A 59 -6.09 7.86 11.26
C ASP A 59 -6.02 9.27 10.64
N ILE A 60 -4.96 10.04 10.91
CA ILE A 60 -4.76 11.38 10.34
C ILE A 60 -3.39 11.45 9.66
N SER A 61 -3.37 11.05 8.39
CA SER A 61 -2.19 11.03 7.52
C SER A 61 -1.11 10.04 7.98
N ILE A 62 -1.14 8.85 7.38
CA ILE A 62 -0.11 7.79 7.43
C ILE A 62 1.33 8.31 7.13
N LEU A 63 1.49 9.56 6.71
CA LEU A 63 2.77 10.24 6.49
C LEU A 63 2.82 11.61 7.21
N SER A 64 2.22 11.75 8.39
CA SER A 64 2.39 12.94 9.23
C SER A 64 3.86 13.09 9.63
N ASP A 65 4.30 14.32 9.89
CA ASP A 65 5.68 14.58 10.32
C ASP A 65 6.00 13.84 11.64
N ASP A 66 5.02 13.73 12.54
CA ASP A 66 5.16 13.00 13.80
C ASP A 66 5.35 11.50 13.56
N PHE A 67 4.53 10.88 12.71
CA PHE A 67 4.68 9.47 12.36
C PHE A 67 6.05 9.20 11.72
N LEU A 68 6.49 10.05 10.79
CA LEU A 68 7.79 9.89 10.14
C LEU A 68 8.95 9.97 11.15
N LYS A 69 8.82 10.85 12.14
CA LYS A 69 9.79 11.00 13.24
C LYS A 69 9.80 9.78 14.16
N ASP A 70 8.64 9.20 14.46
CA ASP A 70 8.57 7.97 15.26
C ASP A 70 9.22 6.79 14.53
N VAL A 71 8.95 6.67 13.23
CA VAL A 71 9.56 5.64 12.38
C VAL A 71 11.08 5.82 12.26
N GLU A 72 11.56 7.06 12.17
CA GLU A 72 13.00 7.38 12.23
C GLU A 72 13.62 6.95 13.56
N GLY A 73 12.88 7.11 14.66
CA GLY A 73 13.28 6.77 16.03
C GLY A 73 13.31 5.26 16.35
N LEU A 74 12.71 4.40 15.52
CA LEU A 74 12.67 2.96 15.75
C LEU A 74 14.09 2.38 15.95
N GLN A 75 14.25 1.53 16.96
CA GLN A 75 15.53 0.87 17.25
C GLN A 75 15.94 -0.07 16.11
N GLN A 76 14.98 -0.80 15.54
CA GLN A 76 15.21 -1.73 14.45
C GLN A 76 15.13 -1.01 13.10
N LYS A 77 16.26 -0.51 12.61
CA LYS A 77 16.32 0.28 11.36
C LYS A 77 15.86 -0.49 10.12
N ASN A 78 16.10 -1.80 10.07
CA ASN A 78 15.58 -2.68 9.03
C ASN A 78 14.03 -2.71 9.01
N VAL A 79 13.40 -2.68 10.19
CA VAL A 79 11.92 -2.60 10.29
C VAL A 79 11.42 -1.24 9.82
N ALA A 80 12.11 -0.15 10.18
CA ALA A 80 11.78 1.18 9.69
C ALA A 80 11.85 1.28 8.15
N VAL A 81 12.91 0.73 7.53
CA VAL A 81 13.05 0.68 6.06
C VAL A 81 11.90 -0.12 5.43
N GLU A 82 11.57 -1.29 5.96
CA GLU A 82 10.48 -2.11 5.43
C GLU A 82 9.11 -1.45 5.59
N LEU A 83 8.87 -0.79 6.71
CA LEU A 83 7.64 -0.05 6.97
C LEU A 83 7.49 1.09 5.96
N LEU A 84 8.48 1.98 5.86
CA LEU A 84 8.47 3.08 4.90
C LEU A 84 8.34 2.59 3.46
N ASN A 85 9.04 1.51 3.07
CA ASN A 85 8.93 0.91 1.75
C ASN A 85 7.48 0.48 1.43
N LYS A 86 6.81 -0.22 2.36
CA LYS A 86 5.42 -0.65 2.17
C LYS A 86 4.47 0.55 2.07
N LEU A 87 4.62 1.54 2.93
CA LEU A 87 3.80 2.74 2.94
C LEU A 87 3.95 3.55 1.65
N LEU A 88 5.19 3.85 1.26
CA LEU A 88 5.51 4.60 0.05
C LEU A 88 5.06 3.86 -1.21
N LYS A 89 5.20 2.54 -1.29
CA LYS A 89 4.62 1.74 -2.40
C LYS A 89 3.11 1.92 -2.52
N GLY A 90 2.41 1.93 -1.38
CA GLY A 90 0.96 2.18 -1.36
C GLY A 90 0.60 3.57 -1.87
N GLN A 91 1.35 4.59 -1.43
CA GLN A 91 1.15 5.98 -1.84
C GLN A 91 1.45 6.19 -3.32
N VAL A 92 2.56 5.65 -3.83
CA VAL A 92 2.90 5.67 -5.26
C VAL A 92 1.80 4.99 -6.09
N LYS A 93 1.28 3.84 -5.64
CA LYS A 93 0.16 3.16 -6.31
C LYS A 93 -1.12 3.98 -6.30
N SER A 94 -1.38 4.72 -5.22
CA SER A 94 -2.52 5.65 -5.16
C SER A 94 -2.35 6.78 -6.15
N LEU A 95 -1.17 7.42 -6.18
CA LEU A 95 -0.83 8.50 -7.09
C LEU A 95 -0.89 8.06 -8.56
N MET A 96 -0.55 6.81 -8.87
CA MET A 96 -0.65 6.27 -10.24
C MET A 96 -2.06 6.37 -10.83
N LYS A 97 -3.10 6.34 -9.99
CA LYS A 97 -4.50 6.46 -10.43
C LYS A 97 -4.85 7.86 -10.92
N THR A 98 -4.11 8.88 -10.46
CA THR A 98 -4.39 10.28 -10.73
C THR A 98 -3.33 10.93 -11.62
N ASN A 99 -2.06 10.58 -11.43
CA ASN A 99 -0.92 11.17 -12.14
C ASN A 99 0.18 10.12 -12.38
N ALA A 100 0.13 9.50 -13.56
CA ALA A 100 1.06 8.44 -13.94
C ALA A 100 2.51 8.93 -14.08
N THR A 101 2.71 10.19 -14.52
CA THR A 101 4.04 10.79 -14.73
C THR A 101 4.79 10.93 -13.41
N VAL A 102 4.19 11.61 -12.45
CA VAL A 102 4.79 11.82 -11.12
C VAL A 102 4.90 10.49 -10.37
N SER A 103 3.90 9.61 -10.48
CA SER A 103 3.97 8.27 -9.91
C SER A 103 5.16 7.45 -10.43
N LYS A 104 5.47 7.54 -11.73
CA LYS A 104 6.62 6.84 -12.32
C LYS A 104 7.93 7.35 -11.72
N GLN A 105 8.08 8.67 -11.59
CA GLN A 105 9.26 9.27 -10.97
C GLN A 105 9.48 8.76 -9.54
N PHE A 106 8.46 8.80 -8.68
CA PHE A 106 8.60 8.30 -7.31
C PHE A 106 8.84 6.79 -7.25
N SER A 107 8.22 6.01 -8.13
CA SER A 107 8.47 4.56 -8.23
C SER A 107 9.95 4.26 -8.53
N GLU A 108 10.55 5.00 -9.46
CA GLU A 108 11.97 4.87 -9.80
C GLU A 108 12.88 5.30 -8.64
N MET A 109 12.58 6.42 -7.97
CA MET A 109 13.34 6.88 -6.81
C MET A 109 13.28 5.86 -5.67
N LEU A 110 12.09 5.33 -5.36
CA LEU A 110 11.91 4.31 -4.33
C LEU A 110 12.68 3.03 -4.66
N GLY A 111 12.59 2.56 -5.91
CA GLY A 111 13.36 1.42 -6.38
C GLY A 111 14.87 1.61 -6.19
N LYS A 112 15.39 2.80 -6.54
CA LYS A 112 16.82 3.13 -6.36
C LYS A 112 17.24 3.11 -4.89
N SER A 113 16.50 3.74 -3.98
CA SER A 113 16.83 3.78 -2.55
C SER A 113 16.82 2.38 -1.93
N ILE A 114 15.81 1.56 -2.25
CA ILE A 114 15.72 0.16 -1.78
C ILE A 114 16.83 -0.71 -2.38
N GLN A 115 17.22 -0.47 -3.64
CA GLN A 115 18.35 -1.18 -4.23
C GLN A 115 19.67 -0.86 -3.52
N LYS A 116 19.93 0.41 -3.20
CA LYS A 116 21.12 0.80 -2.41
C LYS A 116 21.13 0.11 -1.03
N TYR A 117 19.98 0.03 -0.37
CA TYR A 117 19.82 -0.69 0.90
C TYR A 117 20.12 -2.18 0.78
N ASN A 118 19.49 -2.86 -0.18
CA ASN A 118 19.65 -4.31 -0.40
C ASN A 118 21.10 -4.69 -0.74
N ASN A 119 21.76 -3.84 -1.52
CA ASN A 119 23.17 -4.00 -1.87
C ASN A 119 24.12 -3.55 -0.76
N ARG A 120 23.59 -3.11 0.40
CA ARG A 120 24.35 -2.53 1.52
C ARG A 120 25.32 -1.43 1.09
N SER A 121 24.95 -0.70 0.03
CA SER A 121 25.78 0.36 -0.55
C SER A 121 25.73 1.66 0.27
N ILE A 122 24.74 1.77 1.17
CA ILE A 122 24.59 2.86 2.15
C ILE A 122 24.05 2.29 3.47
N GLU A 123 24.21 3.05 4.56
CA GLU A 123 23.68 2.70 5.87
C GLU A 123 22.14 2.76 5.91
N ALA A 124 21.52 1.93 6.76
CA ALA A 124 20.07 1.90 6.93
C ALA A 124 19.49 3.25 7.40
N SER A 125 20.22 3.98 8.25
CA SER A 125 19.90 5.35 8.66
C SER A 125 19.74 6.27 7.44
N LYS A 126 20.71 6.23 6.52
CA LYS A 126 20.67 7.04 5.30
C LYS A 126 19.52 6.67 4.38
N VAL A 127 19.19 5.38 4.28
CA VAL A 127 18.02 4.93 3.53
C VAL A 127 16.74 5.48 4.14
N ILE A 128 16.60 5.41 5.47
CA ILE A 128 15.43 5.94 6.19
C ILE A 128 15.27 7.44 5.92
N GLU A 129 16.35 8.22 5.98
CA GLU A 129 16.32 9.65 5.61
C GLU A 129 15.82 9.87 4.17
N GLU A 130 16.36 9.11 3.19
CA GLU A 130 15.92 9.20 1.78
C GLU A 130 14.41 8.88 1.64
N LEU A 131 13.92 7.85 2.35
CA LEU A 131 12.52 7.44 2.31
C LEU A 131 11.59 8.45 3.01
N ILE A 132 12.01 9.04 4.13
CA ILE A 132 11.27 10.10 4.82
C ILE A 132 11.17 11.35 3.94
N GLN A 133 12.27 11.73 3.29
CA GLN A 133 12.27 12.86 2.37
C GLN A 133 11.30 12.63 1.20
N MET A 134 11.30 11.42 0.64
CA MET A 134 10.34 11.03 -0.39
C MET A 134 8.89 11.09 0.09
N ALA A 135 8.61 10.66 1.33
CA ALA A 135 7.27 10.78 1.91
C ALA A 135 6.78 12.24 1.93
N LYS A 136 7.66 13.16 2.32
CA LYS A 136 7.37 14.60 2.35
C LYS A 136 7.12 15.16 0.95
N GLU A 137 7.92 14.76 -0.03
CA GLU A 137 7.75 15.16 -1.43
C GLU A 137 6.42 14.67 -2.01
N ILE A 138 6.03 13.41 -1.74
CA ILE A 138 4.72 12.88 -2.16
C ILE A 138 3.57 13.70 -1.56
N ASN A 139 3.66 14.03 -0.26
CA ASN A 139 2.64 14.86 0.39
C ASN A 139 2.54 16.26 -0.25
N GLN A 140 3.68 16.86 -0.60
CA GLN A 140 3.71 18.16 -1.28
C GLN A 140 3.08 18.09 -2.68
N GLU A 141 3.40 17.06 -3.45
CA GLU A 141 2.83 16.84 -4.79
C GLU A 141 1.31 16.69 -4.74
N GLN A 142 0.77 16.00 -3.74
CA GLN A 142 -0.68 15.87 -3.55
C GLN A 142 -1.37 17.22 -3.24
N GLN A 143 -0.66 18.17 -2.60
CA GLN A 143 -1.22 19.50 -2.34
C GLN A 143 -0.98 20.50 -3.49
N ARG A 144 0.00 20.23 -4.37
CA ARG A 144 0.38 21.14 -5.47
C ARG A 144 -0.78 21.46 -6.40
N GLY A 145 -1.59 20.47 -6.77
CA GLY A 145 -2.78 20.68 -7.60
C GLY A 145 -3.74 21.72 -7.02
N LYS A 146 -4.01 21.64 -5.70
CA LYS A 146 -4.85 22.60 -4.98
C LYS A 146 -4.25 24.01 -4.97
N ASN A 147 -2.93 24.11 -4.74
CA ASN A 147 -2.23 25.40 -4.69
C ASN A 147 -2.19 26.11 -6.05
N LEU A 148 -2.19 25.34 -7.13
CA LEU A 148 -2.21 25.87 -8.50
C LEU A 148 -3.63 26.14 -9.03
N GLY A 149 -4.66 25.83 -8.24
CA GLY A 149 -6.06 25.95 -8.65
C GLY A 149 -6.45 25.01 -9.79
N LEU A 150 -5.68 23.92 -9.97
CA LEU A 150 -5.89 22.94 -11.02
C LEU A 150 -6.64 21.72 -10.48
N SER A 151 -7.55 21.17 -11.29
CA SER A 151 -8.15 19.87 -11.01
C SER A 151 -7.10 18.76 -11.00
N THR A 152 -7.46 17.59 -10.49
CA THR A 152 -6.59 16.41 -10.48
C THR A 152 -6.18 15.99 -11.91
N GLU A 153 -7.08 16.11 -12.87
CA GLU A 153 -6.86 15.82 -14.27
C GLU A 153 -5.93 16.87 -14.92
N GLU A 154 -6.15 18.15 -14.60
CA GLU A 154 -5.36 19.27 -15.16
C GLU A 154 -3.91 19.23 -14.71
N ILE A 155 -3.64 18.95 -13.42
CA ILE A 155 -2.26 18.83 -12.94
C ILE A 155 -1.55 17.61 -13.55
N ALA A 156 -2.27 16.50 -13.74
CA ALA A 156 -1.70 15.31 -14.37
C ALA A 156 -1.34 15.56 -15.84
N PHE A 157 -2.19 16.28 -16.57
CA PHE A 157 -1.91 16.66 -17.95
C PHE A 157 -0.76 17.66 -18.05
N TYR A 158 -0.75 18.67 -17.17
CA TYR A 158 0.36 19.60 -17.05
C TYR A 158 1.69 18.88 -16.81
N ASP A 159 1.74 17.92 -15.88
CA ASP A 159 2.96 17.18 -15.59
C ASP A 159 3.38 16.27 -16.73
N ALA A 160 2.43 15.65 -17.44
CA ALA A 160 2.73 14.87 -18.65
C ALA A 160 3.39 15.76 -19.74
N LEU A 161 2.85 16.95 -19.99
CA LEU A 161 3.44 17.90 -20.94
C LEU A 161 4.82 18.39 -20.46
N ALA A 162 4.94 18.74 -19.19
CA ALA A 162 6.18 19.25 -18.60
C ALA A 162 7.30 18.20 -18.53
N SER A 163 6.96 16.91 -18.56
CA SER A 163 7.94 15.81 -18.59
C SER A 163 8.67 15.67 -19.93
N HIS A 164 8.20 16.33 -20.97
CA HIS A 164 8.92 16.49 -22.23
C HIS A 164 9.73 17.80 -22.18
N GLU A 165 11.05 17.69 -21.96
CA GLU A 165 12.00 18.81 -21.79
C GLU A 165 11.79 19.93 -22.84
N THR A 166 11.55 19.54 -24.10
CA THR A 166 11.33 20.44 -25.23
C THR A 166 10.06 21.27 -25.12
N ALA A 167 8.99 20.75 -24.52
CA ALA A 167 7.73 21.46 -24.37
C ALA A 167 7.82 22.52 -23.26
N LYS A 168 8.49 22.21 -22.15
CA LYS A 168 8.64 23.14 -21.02
C LYS A 168 9.54 24.33 -21.36
N GLU A 169 10.66 24.07 -22.03
CA GLU A 169 11.59 25.12 -22.46
C GLU A 169 11.01 26.00 -23.57
N ALA A 170 10.21 25.44 -24.48
CA ALA A 170 9.64 26.19 -25.61
C ALA A 170 8.39 27.00 -25.25
N LEU A 171 7.54 26.51 -24.33
CA LEU A 171 6.21 27.09 -24.09
C LEU A 171 6.13 27.86 -22.76
N GLY A 172 6.95 27.52 -21.77
CA GLY A 172 6.90 28.14 -20.45
C GLY A 172 5.64 27.79 -19.62
N ASP A 173 5.69 28.14 -18.33
CA ASP A 173 4.71 27.69 -17.32
C ASP A 173 3.27 28.14 -17.58
N LYS A 174 3.09 29.36 -18.11
CA LYS A 174 1.76 29.96 -18.34
C LYS A 174 1.01 29.28 -19.49
N GLU A 175 1.71 28.99 -20.58
CA GLU A 175 1.15 28.37 -21.77
C GLU A 175 0.82 26.89 -21.52
N LEU A 176 1.70 26.16 -20.82
CA LEU A 176 1.45 24.77 -20.43
C LEU A 176 0.19 24.60 -19.58
N ARG A 177 -0.06 25.53 -18.64
CA ARG A 177 -1.30 25.53 -17.84
C ARG A 177 -2.54 25.81 -18.69
N ALA A 178 -2.45 26.73 -19.64
CA ALA A 178 -3.55 27.03 -20.56
C ALA A 178 -3.91 25.80 -21.41
N ILE A 179 -2.90 25.12 -21.97
CA ILE A 179 -3.07 23.88 -22.74
C ILE A 179 -3.68 22.77 -21.87
N ALA A 180 -3.18 22.58 -20.64
CA ALA A 180 -3.72 21.59 -19.73
C ALA A 180 -5.21 21.84 -19.42
N HIS A 181 -5.60 23.10 -19.22
CA HIS A 181 -6.99 23.50 -18.96
C HIS A 181 -7.90 23.37 -20.19
N GLU A 182 -7.37 23.54 -21.40
CA GLU A 182 -8.14 23.37 -22.64
C GLU A 182 -8.39 21.89 -22.95
N LEU A 183 -7.39 21.03 -22.70
CA LEU A 183 -7.45 19.61 -23.02
C LEU A 183 -8.28 18.78 -22.03
N THR A 184 -8.59 19.31 -20.85
CA THR A 184 -9.48 18.67 -19.86
C THR A 184 -10.94 19.13 -19.94
N LYS A 185 -11.28 20.09 -20.81
CA LYS A 185 -12.66 20.61 -21.00
C LYS A 185 -13.56 19.77 -21.91
N THR A 186 -13.16 18.55 -22.24
CA THR A 186 -13.85 17.65 -23.17
C THR A 186 -14.92 16.77 -22.53
#